data_AF-A0A0A8WWD2-F1
#
_entry.id   AF-A0A0A8WWD2-F1
#
_cell.length_a   1.000
_cell.length_b   1.000
_cell.length_c   1.000
_cell.angle_alpha   90.00
_cell.angle_beta   90.00
_cell.angle_gamma   90.00
#
_symmetry.space_group_name_H-M   'P 1'
#
loop_
_entity.id
_entity.type
_entity.pdbx_description
1 polymer ?
#
loop_
_entity_poly.entity_id
_entity_poly.type
_entity_poly.pdbx_seq_one_letter_code
_entity_poly.pdbx_strand_id
1 'polypeptide(L)' 'MLPHDETTTEIFAIWEYDSYEDYIEIENHVRSDKEHLQRIKNWYEENGGKEYVQKQYFVKARNEKIYSTIDTAMTKY' A
#
# COMPACT_ATOMS: atom_id res chain seq x y z
N MET A 1 5.42 -1.45 -15.02
CA MET A 1 4.06 -0.92 -14.80
C MET A 1 3.12 -1.64 -15.74
N LEU A 2 1.89 -1.93 -15.31
CA LEU A 2 0.90 -2.48 -16.24
C LEU A 2 0.62 -1.46 -17.35
N PRO A 3 0.24 -1.89 -18.56
CA PRO A 3 -0.17 -0.97 -19.61
C PRO A 3 -1.28 -0.05 -19.10
N HIS A 4 -1.16 1.24 -19.37
CA HIS A 4 -2.16 2.24 -18.96
C HIS A 4 -3.46 1.97 -19.73
N ASP A 5 -4.55 1.84 -18.98
CA ASP A 5 -5.91 1.76 -19.48
C ASP A 5 -6.65 2.99 -18.93
N GLU A 6 -7.37 3.72 -19.78
CA GLU A 6 -8.04 4.99 -19.39
C GLU A 6 -9.19 4.80 -18.39
N THR A 7 -9.62 3.56 -18.14
CA THR A 7 -10.75 3.21 -17.29
C THR A 7 -10.34 2.69 -15.91
N THR A 8 -9.05 2.43 -15.67
CA THR A 8 -8.54 1.99 -14.37
C THR A 8 -7.60 3.01 -13.75
N THR A 9 -7.56 3.03 -12.41
CA THR A 9 -6.66 3.88 -11.64
C THR A 9 -5.79 3.01 -10.74
N GLU A 10 -4.48 3.21 -10.81
CA GLU A 10 -3.52 2.56 -9.91
C GLU A 10 -3.23 3.48 -8.72
N ILE A 11 -3.36 2.94 -7.51
CA ILE A 11 -3.11 3.66 -6.25
C ILE A 11 -1.91 3.01 -5.57
N PHE A 12 -0.94 3.84 -5.18
CA PHE A 12 0.27 3.40 -4.49
C PHE A 12 0.33 3.96 -3.07
N ALA A 13 0.72 3.12 -2.13
CA ALA A 13 1.19 3.53 -0.81
C ALA A 13 2.61 2.98 -0.65
N ILE A 14 3.58 3.86 -0.41
CA ILE A 14 5.00 3.52 -0.33
C ILE A 14 5.52 3.99 1.03
N TRP A 15 6.29 3.11 1.67
CA TRP A 15 7.00 3.40 2.92
C TRP A 15 8.50 3.30 2.66
N GLU A 16 9.23 4.32 3.10
CA GLU A 16 10.69 4.33 3.13
C GLU A 16 11.15 4.05 4.56
N TYR A 17 12.18 3.23 4.70
CA TYR A 17 12.71 2.79 5.98
C TYR A 17 14.17 2.36 5.85
N ASP A 18 14.96 2.59 6.90
CA ASP A 18 16.38 2.26 6.92
C ASP A 18 16.64 0.80 7.33
N SER A 19 15.72 0.22 8.11
CA SER A 19 15.77 -1.17 8.57
C SER A 19 14.42 -1.88 8.50
N TYR A 20 14.43 -3.21 8.57
CA TYR A 20 13.18 -3.98 8.58
C TYR A 20 12.38 -3.76 9.87
N GLU A 21 13.07 -3.50 10.98
CA GLU A 21 12.49 -3.14 12.26
C GLU A 21 11.70 -1.83 12.15
N ASP A 22 12.25 -0.80 11.51
CA ASP A 22 11.55 0.47 11.27
C ASP A 22 10.28 0.28 10.43
N TYR A 23 10.33 -0.59 9.42
CA TYR A 23 9.15 -0.97 8.65
C TYR A 23 8.06 -1.58 9.55
N ILE A 24 8.42 -2.48 10.48
CA ILE A 24 7.47 -3.07 11.41
C ILE A 24 6.86 -1.99 12.32
N GLU A 25 7.66 -1.05 12.80
CA GLU A 25 7.18 0.04 13.65
C GLU A 25 6.19 0.95 12.92
N ILE A 26 6.45 1.29 11.65
CA ILE A 26 5.55 2.05 10.79
C ILE A 26 4.23 1.31 10.61
N GLU A 27 4.27 0.02 10.21
CA GLU A 27 3.07 -0.80 10.03
C GLU A 27 2.25 -0.91 11.31
N ASN A 28 2.91 -1.08 12.45
CA ASN A 28 2.25 -1.16 13.75
C ASN A 28 1.55 0.16 14.12
N HIS A 29 2.19 1.30 13.90
CA HIS A 29 1.58 2.61 14.13
C HIS A 29 0.32 2.79 13.27
N VAL A 30 0.41 2.54 11.96
CA VAL A 30 -0.72 2.66 11.03
C VAL A 30 -1.87 1.74 11.44
N ARG A 31 -1.57 0.50 11.83
CA ARG A 31 -2.59 -0.48 12.27
C ARG A 31 -3.14 -0.21 13.67
N SER A 32 -2.45 0.58 14.48
CA SER A 32 -2.90 0.90 15.84
C SER A 32 -3.95 2.02 15.88
N ASP A 33 -4.10 2.78 14.80
CA ASP A 33 -5.10 3.84 14.69
C ASP A 33 -6.52 3.27 14.59
N LYS A 34 -7.18 3.17 15.74
CA LYS A 34 -8.53 2.61 15.85
C LYS A 34 -9.59 3.45 15.15
N GLU A 35 -9.46 4.78 15.14
CA GLU A 35 -10.44 5.67 14.53
C GLU A 35 -10.38 5.54 13.01
N HIS A 36 -9.17 5.57 12.45
CA HIS A 36 -8.95 5.33 11.03
C HIS A 36 -9.44 3.95 10.60
N LEU A 37 -9.11 2.90 11.36
CA LEU A 37 -9.60 1.55 11.08
C LEU A 37 -11.12 1.45 11.11
N GLN A 38 -11.77 2.13 12.05
CA GLN A 38 -13.23 2.11 12.13
C GLN A 38 -13.87 2.81 10.93
N ARG A 39 -13.30 3.94 10.48
CA ARG A 39 -13.75 4.63 9.27
C ARG A 39 -13.66 3.75 8.03
N ILE A 40 -12.55 3.01 7.87
CA ILE A 40 -12.39 2.06 6.76
C ILE A 40 -13.42 0.95 6.83
N LYS A 41 -13.64 0.36 8.02
CA LYS A 41 -14.65 -0.69 8.21
C LYS A 41 -16.04 -0.21 7.84
N ASN A 42 -16.46 0.95 8.36
CA ASN A 42 -17.77 1.53 8.06
C ASN A 42 -17.94 1.77 6.56
N TRP A 43 -16.91 2.31 5.89
CA TRP A 43 -16.95 2.51 4.44
C TRP A 43 -17.16 1.19 3.67
N TYR A 44 -16.47 0.11 4.05
CA TYR A 44 -16.71 -1.19 3.43
C TYR A 44 -18.14 -1.69 3.66
N GLU A 45 -18.66 -1.60 4.88
CA GLU A 45 -20.04 -2.02 5.18
C GLU A 45 -21.08 -1.23 4.38
N GLU A 46 -20.91 0.09 4.28
CA GLU A 46 -21.78 0.98 3.49
C GLU A 46 -21.76 0.66 1.98
N ASN A 47 -20.66 0.07 1.48
CA ASN A 47 -20.46 -0.25 0.07
C ASN A 47 -20.69 -1.73 -0.27
N GLY A 48 -21.46 -2.46 0.54
CA GLY A 48 -21.84 -3.86 0.29
C GLY A 48 -20.88 -4.89 0.89
N GLY A 49 -19.98 -4.47 1.77
CA GLY A 49 -19.03 -5.32 2.48
C GLY A 49 -17.70 -5.49 1.74
N LYS A 50 -16.68 -5.87 2.50
CA LYS A 50 -15.30 -6.03 1.98
C LYS A 50 -15.21 -6.98 0.79
N GLU A 51 -15.85 -8.15 0.87
CA GLU A 51 -15.77 -9.15 -0.20
C GLU A 51 -16.40 -8.65 -1.51
N TYR A 52 -17.55 -7.98 -1.41
CA TYR A 52 -18.22 -7.40 -2.57
C TYR A 52 -17.35 -6.34 -3.23
N VAL A 53 -16.85 -5.37 -2.45
CA VAL A 53 -15.98 -4.31 -2.97
C VAL A 53 -14.75 -4.89 -3.65
N GLN A 54 -14.09 -5.88 -3.02
CA GLN A 54 -12.92 -6.51 -3.60
C GLN A 54 -13.22 -7.21 -4.93
N LYS A 55 -14.33 -7.94 -5.04
CA LYS A 55 -14.70 -8.63 -6.27
C LYS A 55 -15.13 -7.68 -7.40
N GLN A 56 -15.78 -6.56 -7.08
CA GLN A 56 -16.34 -5.67 -8.10
C GLN A 56 -15.36 -4.60 -8.57
N TYR A 57 -14.51 -4.07 -7.68
CA TYR A 57 -13.72 -2.87 -7.99
C TYR A 57 -12.20 -3.12 -8.05
N PHE A 58 -11.67 -4.18 -7.45
CA PHE A 58 -10.23 -4.43 -7.48
C PHE A 58 -9.86 -5.45 -8.54
N VAL A 59 -9.06 -5.00 -9.52
CA VAL A 59 -8.48 -5.87 -10.54
C VAL A 59 -7.27 -6.63 -9.97
N LYS A 60 -6.39 -5.93 -9.25
CA LYS A 60 -5.18 -6.51 -8.66
C LYS A 60 -4.73 -5.69 -7.46
N ALA A 61 -4.27 -6.38 -6.41
CA ALA A 61 -3.57 -5.79 -5.27
C ALA A 61 -2.19 -6.46 -5.12
N ARG A 62 -1.16 -5.67 -4.82
CA ARG A 62 0.21 -6.16 -4.61
C ARG A 62 0.82 -5.53 -3.38
N ASN A 63 1.74 -6.26 -2.75
CA ASN A 63 2.62 -5.76 -1.72
C ASN A 63 4.04 -6.22 -2.08
N GLU A 64 4.89 -5.27 -2.43
CA GLU A 64 6.22 -5.53 -3.00
C GLU A 64 7.25 -4.66 -2.26
N LYS A 65 8.41 -5.25 -1.92
CA LYS A 65 9.55 -4.47 -1.43
C LYS A 65 10.28 -3.87 -2.62
N ILE A 66 10.52 -2.57 -2.57
CA ILE A 66 11.29 -1.83 -3.57
C ILE A 66 12.71 -1.66 -3.02
N TYR A 67 13.71 -1.98 -3.83
CA TYR A 67 15.12 -1.80 -3.49
C TYR A 67 15.78 -0.88 -4.50
N SER A 68 16.71 -0.05 -4.03
CA SER A 68 17.55 0.73 -4.93
C SER A 68 18.41 -0.21 -5.78
N THR A 69 18.42 0.02 -7.09
CA THR A 69 19.33 -0.65 -8.03
C THR A 69 20.59 0.16 -8.30
N ILE A 70 20.73 1.33 -7.68
CA ILE A 70 21.92 2.17 -7.77
C ILE A 70 22.94 1.68 -6.73
N ASP A 71 24.10 1.25 -7.22
CA ASP A 71 25.23 0.86 -6.37
C ASP A 71 25.89 2.10 -5.76
N THR A 72 25.66 2.32 -4.46
CA THR A 72 26.19 3.46 -3.71
C THR A 72 27.72 3.44 -3.59
N ALA A 73 28.40 2.34 -3.95
CA ALA A 73 29.85 2.27 -3.99
C ALA A 73 30.48 3.13 -5.10
N MET A 74 29.70 3.54 -6.11
CA MET A 74 30.21 4.30 -7.26
C MET A 74 29.99 5.83 -7.19
N THR A 75 29.31 6.33 -6.14
CA THR A 75 28.95 7.75 -6.01
C THR A 75 29.80 8.49 -4.97
N LYS A 76 31.11 8.26 -4.99
CA LYS A 76 32.10 9.15 -4.36
C LYS A 76 32.85 9.93 -5.44
N TYR A 77 32.25 11.00 -5.93
CA TYR A 77 32.93 12.07 -6.66
C TYR A 77 32.38 13.41 -6.22
#